data_AF-A0A5S4SZH8-F1
#
_entry.id   AF-A0A5S4SZH8-F1
#
_cell.length_a   1.000
_cell.length_b   1.000
_cell.length_c   1.000
_cell.angle_alpha   90.00
_cell.angle_beta   90.00
_cell.angle_gamma   90.00
#
_symmetry.space_group_name_H-M   'P 1'
#
loop_
_entity.id
_entity.type
_entity.pdbx_description
1 polymer ?
#
loop_
_entity_poly.entity_id
_entity_poly.type
_entity_poly.pdbx_seq_one_letter_code
_entity_poly.pdbx_strand_id
1 'polypeptide(L)'
;MGHRLGFTDPVRKIIALRVDVYDGMCNGEKEHQYTAAHELGHMVMHGEMVFARLEKNNPMGIVNVEVEADDFAVELLGFSSPAQEDMLHKLLARLTGRKK
;
A
#
# COMPACT_ATOMS: atom_id res chain seq x y z
N MET A 1 2.88 -17.89 1.82
CA MET A 1 2.33 -16.66 2.45
C MET A 1 0.80 -16.58 2.42
N GLY A 2 0.05 -17.69 2.31
CA GLY A 2 -1.43 -17.63 2.31
C GLY A 2 -1.99 -16.60 1.32
N HIS A 3 -2.94 -15.78 1.77
CA HIS A 3 -3.52 -14.68 0.99
C HIS A 3 -2.69 -13.39 0.94
N ARG A 4 -1.55 -13.32 1.65
CA ARG A 4 -0.71 -12.12 1.66
C ARG A 4 0.19 -12.06 0.43
N LEU A 5 0.25 -10.89 -0.19
CA LEU A 5 1.10 -10.59 -1.35
C LEU A 5 2.52 -10.23 -0.92
N GLY A 6 2.66 -9.53 0.21
CA GLY A 6 3.91 -9.22 0.88
C GLY A 6 3.72 -9.12 2.39
N PHE A 7 4.82 -8.89 3.10
CA PHE A 7 4.81 -8.30 4.43
C PHE A 7 6.12 -7.57 4.72
N THR A 8 6.03 -6.58 5.60
CA THR A 8 7.16 -5.85 6.14
C THR A 8 7.28 -6.06 7.64
N ASP A 9 8.48 -6.39 8.11
CA ASP A 9 8.88 -6.35 9.51
C ASP A 9 9.91 -5.24 9.69
N PRO A 10 9.47 -4.03 10.11
CA PRO A 10 10.36 -2.89 10.21
C PRO A 10 11.36 -2.98 11.39
N VAL A 11 11.09 -3.85 12.38
CA VAL A 11 11.99 -4.11 13.51
C VAL A 11 13.16 -4.99 13.06
N ARG A 12 12.87 -6.05 12.31
CA ARG A 12 13.89 -6.95 11.76
C ARG A 12 14.53 -6.44 10.47
N LYS A 13 14.04 -5.32 9.93
CA LYS A 13 14.46 -4.75 8.64
C LYS A 13 14.29 -5.75 7.49
N ILE A 14 13.14 -6.44 7.48
CA ILE A 14 12.79 -7.44 6.45
C ILE A 14 11.61 -6.93 5.64
N ILE A 15 11.74 -6.96 4.32
CA ILE A 15 10.62 -6.97 3.37
C ILE A 15 10.61 -8.35 2.73
N ALA A 16 9.46 -9.00 2.72
CA ALA A 16 9.30 -10.30 2.08
C ALA A 16 8.07 -10.29 1.17
N LEU A 17 8.29 -10.62 -0.10
CA LEU A 17 7.24 -10.72 -1.10
C LEU A 17 6.94 -12.19 -1.38
N ARG A 18 5.69 -12.49 -1.77
CA ARG A 18 5.36 -13.79 -2.35
C ARG A 18 6.08 -13.93 -3.68
N VAL A 19 6.51 -15.15 -4.02
CA VAL A 19 7.40 -15.39 -5.17
C VAL A 19 6.84 -14.86 -6.49
N ASP A 20 5.53 -15.02 -6.73
CA ASP A 20 4.84 -14.51 -7.91
C ASP A 20 4.83 -12.98 -7.97
N VAL A 21 4.65 -12.31 -6.83
CA VAL A 21 4.73 -10.85 -6.71
C VAL A 21 6.16 -10.37 -6.94
N TYR A 22 7.16 -11.05 -6.39
CA TYR A 22 8.56 -10.73 -6.64
C TYR A 22 8.92 -10.85 -8.12
N ASP A 23 8.59 -11.98 -8.75
CA ASP A 23 8.86 -12.23 -10.16
C ASP A 23 8.13 -11.22 -11.05
N GLY A 24 6.86 -10.95 -10.77
CA GLY A 24 6.09 -9.96 -11.52
C GLY A 24 6.60 -8.53 -11.34
N MET A 25 7.03 -8.14 -10.14
CA MET A 25 7.70 -6.87 -9.90
C MET A 25 8.97 -6.76 -10.77
N CYS A 26 9.81 -7.80 -10.77
CA CYS A 26 11.02 -7.85 -11.59
C CYS A 26 10.73 -7.81 -13.10
N ASN A 27 9.58 -8.34 -13.53
CA ASN A 27 9.12 -8.31 -14.92
C ASN A 27 8.40 -7.00 -15.31
N GLY A 28 8.24 -6.04 -14.40
CA GLY A 28 7.61 -4.76 -14.68
C GLY A 28 6.09 -4.75 -14.59
N GLU A 29 5.49 -5.73 -13.92
CA GLU A 29 4.04 -5.76 -13.69
C GLU A 29 3.64 -4.72 -12.66
N LYS A 30 2.88 -3.71 -13.08
CA LYS A 30 2.55 -2.53 -12.28
C LYS A 30 1.93 -2.85 -10.91
N GLU A 31 1.01 -3.79 -10.82
CA GLU A 31 0.38 -4.15 -9.54
C GLU A 31 1.40 -4.74 -8.54
N HIS A 32 2.35 -5.53 -9.05
CA HIS A 32 3.39 -6.12 -8.24
C HIS A 32 4.48 -5.11 -7.86
N GLN A 33 4.81 -4.17 -8.75
CA GLN A 33 5.63 -3.01 -8.42
C GLN A 33 5.00 -2.15 -7.33
N TYR A 34 3.69 -1.88 -7.46
CA TYR A 34 2.91 -1.15 -6.45
C TYR A 34 2.95 -1.87 -5.10
N THR A 35 2.70 -3.18 -5.08
CA THR A 35 2.76 -3.99 -3.86
C THR A 35 4.13 -3.90 -3.19
N ALA A 36 5.22 -4.00 -3.95
CA ALA A 36 6.56 -3.89 -3.39
C ALA A 36 6.89 -2.49 -2.86
N ALA A 37 6.43 -1.45 -3.55
CA ALA A 37 6.59 -0.06 -3.11
C ALA A 37 5.78 0.25 -1.85
N HIS A 38 4.58 -0.32 -1.71
CA HIS A 38 3.77 -0.24 -0.49
C HIS A 38 4.52 -0.81 0.72
N GLU A 39 5.08 -2.02 0.59
CA GLU A 39 5.88 -2.65 1.65
C GLU A 39 7.16 -1.85 1.97
N LEU A 40 7.78 -1.24 0.95
CA LEU A 40 8.89 -0.32 1.15
C LEU A 40 8.45 0.94 1.93
N GLY A 41 7.26 1.47 1.66
CA GLY A 41 6.67 2.59 2.40
C GLY A 41 6.54 2.26 3.89
N HIS A 42 6.04 1.07 4.22
CA HIS A 42 6.04 0.59 5.61
C HIS A 42 7.44 0.58 6.24
N MET A 43 8.46 0.13 5.52
CA MET A 43 9.83 0.08 6.05
C MET A 43 10.40 1.48 6.31
N VAL A 44 10.17 2.41 5.38
CA VAL A 44 10.75 3.77 5.41
C VAL A 44 10.02 4.65 6.40
N MET A 45 8.69 4.65 6.39
CA MET A 45 7.86 5.59 7.15
C MET A 45 7.53 5.07 8.55
N HIS A 46 7.37 3.75 8.71
CA HIS A 46 6.94 3.12 9.96
C HIS A 46 8.06 2.27 10.61
N GLY A 47 9.29 2.41 10.10
CA GLY A 47 10.53 1.73 10.51
C GLY A 47 10.95 1.92 11.96
N GLU A 48 10.54 3.04 12.54
CA GLU A 48 10.76 3.40 13.93
C GLU A 48 9.44 4.00 14.43
N MET A 49 8.65 3.26 15.22
CA MET A 49 7.64 3.90 16.04
C MET A 49 8.36 4.79 17.06
N VAL A 50 8.63 6.04 16.69
CA VAL A 50 9.02 7.06 17.64
C VAL A 50 7.79 7.27 18.52
N PHE A 51 7.79 6.68 19.72
CA PHE A 51 6.80 6.94 20.77
C PHE A 51 6.98 8.36 21.32
N ALA A 52 6.86 9.38 20.46
CA ALA A 52 6.76 10.76 20.89
C ALA A 52 5.34 11.00 21.40
N ARG A 53 5.22 11.40 22.66
CA ARG A 53 3.94 11.80 23.26
C ARG A 53 3.42 13.03 22.50
N LEU A 54 2.39 12.86 21.69
CA LEU A 54 1.72 13.98 21.02
C LEU A 54 1.02 14.85 22.06
N GLU A 55 1.01 16.17 21.85
CA GLU A 55 0.25 17.09 22.69
C GLU A 55 -1.24 16.71 22.67
N LYS A 56 -1.90 16.87 23.82
CA LYS A 56 -3.26 16.38 24.10
C LYS A 56 -4.35 16.91 23.14
N ASN A 57 -4.03 17.91 22.31
CA ASN A 57 -4.92 18.59 21.38
C ASN A 57 -4.47 18.47 19.91
N ASN A 58 -3.58 17.55 19.55
CA ASN A 58 -3.28 17.34 18.13
C ASN A 58 -4.31 16.37 17.50
N PRO A 59 -5.20 16.82 16.61
CA PRO A 59 -6.17 15.95 15.93
C PRO A 59 -5.52 14.94 14.97
N MET A 60 -4.20 15.00 14.74
CA MET A 60 -3.41 14.09 13.89
C MET A 60 -3.27 12.66 14.45
N GLY A 61 -4.01 12.29 15.49
CA GLY A 61 -3.79 11.04 16.25
C GLY A 61 -4.34 9.75 15.63
N ILE A 62 -4.85 9.78 14.39
CA ILE A 62 -5.28 8.57 13.67
C ILE A 62 -4.61 8.59 12.30
N VAL A 63 -3.30 8.41 12.30
CA VAL A 63 -2.54 8.12 11.08
C VAL A 63 -2.95 6.72 10.60
N ASN A 64 -3.40 6.62 9.35
CA ASN A 64 -3.67 5.33 8.73
C ASN A 64 -2.42 4.86 7.98
N VAL A 65 -1.62 4.02 8.65
CA VAL A 65 -0.35 3.49 8.14
C VAL A 65 -0.45 2.78 6.79
N GLU A 66 -1.62 2.24 6.45
CA GLU A 66 -1.85 1.61 5.14
C GLU A 66 -2.01 2.67 4.04
N VAL A 67 -2.74 3.75 4.34
CA VAL A 67 -2.94 4.87 3.40
C VAL A 67 -1.63 5.60 3.15
N GLU A 68 -0.82 5.83 4.19
CA GLU A 68 0.49 6.46 4.01
C GLU A 68 1.45 5.59 3.18
N ALA A 69 1.38 4.26 3.33
CA ALA A 69 2.15 3.34 2.50
C ALA A 69 1.66 3.30 1.04
N ASP A 70 0.36 3.39 0.81
CA ASP A 70 -0.23 3.55 -0.51
C ASP A 70 0.19 4.88 -1.16
N ASP A 71 0.09 6.00 -0.43
CA ASP A 71 0.52 7.32 -0.90
C ASP A 71 2.01 7.32 -1.24
N PHE A 72 2.85 6.70 -0.39
CA PHE A 72 4.27 6.50 -0.68
C PHE A 72 4.49 5.74 -1.99
N ALA A 73 3.74 4.66 -2.21
CA ALA A 73 3.86 3.85 -3.43
C ALA A 73 3.49 4.67 -4.68
N VAL A 74 2.42 5.46 -4.60
CA VAL A 74 1.97 6.36 -5.68
C VAL A 74 3.05 7.40 -6.00
N GLU A 75 3.54 8.10 -4.99
CA GLU A 75 4.55 9.16 -5.17
C GLU A 75 5.88 8.60 -5.68
N LEU A 76 6.27 7.39 -5.25
CA LEU A 76 7.49 6.74 -5.71
C LEU A 76 7.41 6.27 -7.17
N LEU A 77 6.27 5.71 -7.58
CA LEU A 77 6.13 5.05 -8.88
C LEU A 77 5.47 5.93 -9.95
N GLY A 78 4.75 6.98 -9.55
CA GLY A 78 3.96 7.82 -10.43
C GLY A 78 2.66 7.18 -10.95
N PHE A 79 2.20 6.10 -10.32
CA PHE A 79 0.92 5.45 -10.63
C PHE A 79 0.32 4.76 -9.39
N SER A 80 -1.02 4.64 -9.37
CA SER A 80 -1.78 3.94 -8.32
C SER A 80 -2.00 2.46 -8.66
N SER A 81 -2.48 1.66 -7.69
CA SER A 81 -2.77 0.23 -7.89
C SER A 81 -3.75 0.02 -9.07
N PRO A 82 -3.30 -0.64 -10.16
CA PRO A 82 -4.20 -0.99 -11.26
C PRO A 82 -5.44 -1.81 -10.83
N ALA A 83 -5.30 -2.69 -9.84
CA ALA A 83 -6.40 -3.50 -9.33
C ALA A 83 -7.44 -2.66 -8.57
N GLN A 84 -7.00 -1.67 -7.77
CA GLN A 84 -7.90 -0.74 -7.10
C GLN A 84 -8.63 0.16 -8.11
N GLU A 85 -7.92 0.67 -9.12
CA GLU A 85 -8.51 1.49 -10.20
C GLU A 85 -9.59 0.72 -10.97
N ASP A 86 -9.30 -0.53 -11.36
CA ASP A 86 -10.26 -1.40 -12.05
C ASP A 86 -11.48 -1.73 -11.18
N MET A 87 -11.28 -1.97 -9.87
CA MET A 87 -12.38 -2.16 -8.92
C MET A 87 -13.28 -0.92 -8.83
N LEU A 88 -12.69 0.27 -8.71
CA LEU A 88 -13.42 1.53 -8.63
C LEU A 88 -14.23 1.77 -9.90
N HIS A 89 -13.63 1.56 -11.07
CA HIS A 89 -14.31 1.66 -12.36
C HIS A 89 -15.51 0.71 -12.46
N LYS A 90 -15.36 -0.55 -12.06
CA LYS A 90 -16.45 -1.54 -12.04
C LYS A 90 -17.56 -1.16 -11.08
N LEU A 91 -17.24 -0.60 -9.91
CA LEU A 91 -18.23 -0.16 -8.93
C LEU A 91 -19.04 1.03 -9.48
N LEU A 92 -18.37 2.03 -10.04
CA LEU A 92 -19.02 3.20 -10.63
C LEU A 92 -19.94 2.79 -11.78
N ALA A 93 -19.51 1.88 -12.66
CA ALA A 93 -20.35 1.36 -13.74
C ALA A 93 -21.62 0.66 -13.23
N ARG A 94 -21.53 -0.07 -12.12
CA ARG A 94 -22.71 -0.71 -11.48
C ARG A 94 -23.67 0.29 -10.85
N LEU A 95 -23.14 1.36 -10.26
CA LEU A 95 -23.95 2.42 -9.64
C LEU A 95 -24.66 3.28 -10.68
N THR A 96 -24.00 3.57 -11.80
CA THR A 96 -24.57 4.36 -12.91
C THR A 96 -25.49 3.54 -13.82
N GLY A 97 -25.23 2.23 -13.96
CA GLY A 97 -26.02 1.30 -14.78
C GLY A 97 -27.33 0.79 -14.17
N ARG A 98 -27.69 1.21 -12.94
CA ARG A 98 -28.88 0.74 -12.21
C ARG A 98 -30.10 1.67 -12.28
N LYS A 99 -30.26 2.42 -13.38
CA LYS A 99 -31.52 3.12 -13.69
C LYS A 99 -32.25 2.39 -14.83
N LYS A 100 -33.15 1.49 -14.47
CA LYS A 100 -34.32 1.11 -15.29
C LYS A 100 -35.54 1.17 -14.40
#